data_AF-A0A511ZCI6-F1
#
_entry.id   AF-A0A511ZCI6-F1
#
_cell.length_a   1.000
_cell.length_b   1.000
_cell.length_c   1.000
_cell.angle_alpha   90.00
_cell.angle_beta   90.00
_cell.angle_gamma   90.00
#
_symmetry.space_group_name_H-M   'P 1'
#
loop_
_entity.id
_entity.type
_entity.pdbx_description
1 polymer ?
#
loop_
_entity_poly.entity_id
_entity_poly.type
_entity_poly.pdbx_seq_one_letter_code
_entity_poly.pdbx_strand_id
1 'polypeptide(L)'
;MLSEQKKVEKQDHGERNAIEGKFGEGKRVYGLGLIKARLQVTSETTIALQLVIMNLEKILRDTFLSFFHRQVKKFERLFSISYTLTFA
;
A
#
# COMPACT_ATOMS: atom_id res chain seq x y z
N MET A 1 -20.69 27.74 6.70
CA MET A 1 -21.48 26.65 6.07
C MET A 1 -20.88 26.23 4.72
N LEU A 2 -20.78 27.13 3.74
CA LEU A 2 -20.12 26.85 2.43
C LEU A 2 -18.67 26.35 2.52
N SER A 3 -17.89 26.83 3.50
CA SER A 3 -16.49 26.40 3.70
C SER A 3 -16.36 24.96 4.19
N GLU A 4 -17.30 24.51 5.03
CA GLU A 4 -17.29 23.15 5.59
C GLU A 4 -17.78 22.13 4.56
N GLN A 5 -18.79 22.48 3.76
CA GLN A 5 -19.23 21.66 2.63
C GLN A 5 -18.10 21.40 1.63
N LYS A 6 -17.33 22.44 1.26
CA LYS A 6 -16.17 22.29 0.37
C LYS A 6 -15.07 21.37 0.93
N LYS A 7 -14.88 21.37 2.26
CA LYS A 7 -13.90 20.47 2.91
C LYS A 7 -14.37 19.02 2.86
N VAL A 8 -15.65 18.78 3.16
CA VAL A 8 -16.27 17.45 3.08
C VAL A 8 -16.21 16.91 1.65
N GLU A 9 -16.63 17.70 0.66
CA GLU A 9 -16.53 17.31 -0.76
C GLU A 9 -15.11 16.96 -1.17
N LYS A 10 -14.11 17.76 -0.76
CA LYS A 10 -12.71 17.48 -1.06
C LYS A 10 -12.24 16.17 -0.44
N GLN A 11 -12.68 15.88 0.79
CA GLN A 11 -12.35 14.62 1.46
C GLN A 11 -13.00 13.43 0.74
N ASP A 12 -14.30 13.49 0.47
CA ASP A 12 -15.05 12.46 -0.24
C ASP A 12 -14.44 12.17 -1.61
N HIS A 13 -14.06 13.22 -2.35
CA HIS A 13 -13.35 13.08 -3.62
C HIS A 13 -11.99 12.41 -3.46
N GLY A 14 -11.24 12.73 -2.40
CA GLY A 14 -9.96 12.10 -2.09
C GLY A 14 -10.09 10.60 -1.81
N GLU A 15 -11.08 10.22 -1.00
CA GLU A 15 -11.38 8.83 -0.68
C GLU A 15 -11.81 8.06 -1.93
N ARG A 16 -12.69 8.63 -2.75
CA ARG A 16 -13.12 8.01 -4.00
C ARG A 16 -11.96 7.84 -4.99
N ASN A 17 -11.12 8.85 -5.14
CA ASN A 17 -9.94 8.79 -6.01
C ASN A 17 -8.97 7.68 -5.58
N ALA A 18 -8.75 7.51 -4.26
CA ALA A 18 -7.90 6.46 -3.74
C ALA A 18 -8.47 5.06 -4.08
N ILE A 19 -9.78 4.88 -3.92
CA ILE A 19 -10.50 3.65 -4.24
C ILE A 19 -10.43 3.37 -5.75
N GLU A 20 -10.83 4.33 -6.58
CA GLU A 20 -10.80 4.22 -8.04
C GLU A 20 -9.38 3.93 -8.57
N GLY A 21 -8.38 4.57 -7.98
CA GLY A 21 -6.96 4.32 -8.29
C GLY A 21 -6.57 2.86 -8.04
N LYS A 22 -6.96 2.30 -6.88
CA LYS A 22 -6.67 0.90 -6.53
C LYS A 22 -7.42 -0.09 -7.42
N PHE A 23 -8.69 0.18 -7.75
CA PHE A 23 -9.41 -0.63 -8.73
C PHE A 23 -8.81 -0.53 -10.14
N GLY A 24 -8.31 0.65 -10.53
CA GLY A 24 -7.61 0.86 -11.80
C GLY A 24 -6.31 0.07 -11.89
N GLU A 25 -5.52 0.06 -10.82
CA GLU A 25 -4.34 -0.79 -10.66
C GLU A 25 -4.72 -2.27 -10.76
N GLY A 26 -5.75 -2.70 -10.02
CA GLY A 26 -6.32 -4.04 -10.09
C GLY A 26 -6.68 -4.48 -11.51
N LYS A 27 -7.26 -3.58 -12.30
CA LYS A 27 -7.61 -3.88 -13.70
C LYS A 27 -6.40 -3.93 -14.64
N ARG A 28 -5.43 -3.02 -14.47
CA ARG A 28 -4.28 -2.85 -15.39
C ARG A 28 -3.11 -3.78 -15.09
N VAL A 29 -2.68 -3.83 -13.84
CA VAL A 29 -1.49 -4.58 -13.40
C VAL A 29 -1.84 -6.03 -13.12
N TYR A 30 -3.01 -6.22 -12.52
CA TYR A 30 -3.41 -7.50 -11.95
C TYR A 30 -4.48 -8.23 -12.76
N GLY A 31 -4.81 -7.72 -13.96
CA GLY A 31 -5.65 -8.43 -14.92
C GLY A 31 -7.14 -8.52 -14.57
N LEU A 32 -7.63 -7.82 -13.54
CA LEU A 32 -9.07 -7.79 -13.21
C LEU A 32 -9.94 -7.20 -14.34
N GLY A 33 -9.34 -6.47 -15.29
CA GLY A 33 -10.04 -5.93 -16.45
C GLY A 33 -10.35 -6.97 -17.54
N LEU A 34 -9.74 -8.16 -17.49
CA LEU A 34 -9.91 -9.20 -18.50
C LEU A 34 -9.76 -10.60 -17.91
N ILE A 35 -10.80 -11.07 -17.22
CA ILE A 35 -10.86 -12.44 -16.69
C ILE A 35 -11.39 -13.37 -17.79
N LYS A 36 -10.55 -14.32 -18.21
CA LYS A 36 -10.89 -15.31 -19.27
C LYS A 36 -11.47 -16.61 -18.73
N ALA A 37 -11.64 -16.74 -17.41
CA ALA A 37 -12.23 -17.90 -16.78
C ALA A 37 -13.70 -18.03 -17.23
N ARG A 38 -14.07 -19.21 -17.74
CA ARG A 38 -15.41 -19.45 -18.31
C ARG A 38 -16.43 -19.96 -17.30
N LEU A 39 -15.97 -20.59 -16.22
CA LEU A 39 -16.80 -21.07 -15.13
C LEU A 39 -16.89 -20.00 -14.05
N GLN A 40 -18.09 -19.80 -13.50
CA GLN A 40 -18.35 -18.84 -12.44
C GLN A 40 -17.40 -19.03 -11.25
N VAL A 41 -17.30 -20.27 -10.75
CA VAL A 41 -16.44 -20.60 -9.60
C VAL A 41 -14.97 -20.22 -9.84
N THR A 42 -14.45 -20.44 -11.05
CA THR A 42 -13.07 -20.13 -11.40
C THR A 42 -12.87 -18.62 -11.54
N SER A 43 -13.84 -17.90 -12.13
CA SER A 43 -13.78 -16.44 -12.21
C SER A 43 -13.83 -15.79 -10.83
N GLU A 44 -14.70 -16.24 -9.93
CA GLU A 44 -14.80 -15.72 -8.56
C GLU A 44 -13.52 -15.99 -7.77
N THR A 45 -12.98 -17.20 -7.87
CA THR A 45 -11.71 -17.56 -7.22
C THR A 45 -10.55 -16.72 -7.74
N THR A 46 -10.51 -16.45 -9.05
CA THR A 46 -9.48 -15.59 -9.66
C THR A 46 -9.58 -14.17 -9.12
N ILE A 47 -10.79 -13.60 -9.05
CA ILE A 47 -11.03 -12.26 -8.50
C ILE A 47 -10.59 -12.22 -7.03
N ALA A 48 -11.03 -13.18 -6.22
CA ALA A 48 -10.73 -13.22 -4.79
C ALA A 48 -9.23 -13.32 -4.54
N LEU A 49 -8.54 -14.22 -5.24
CA LEU A 49 -7.09 -14.36 -5.15
C LEU A 49 -6.37 -13.06 -5.52
N GLN A 50 -6.88 -12.36 -6.54
CA GLN A 50 -6.27 -11.11 -6.97
C GLN A 50 -6.38 -10.01 -5.93
N LEU A 51 -7.52 -9.91 -5.23
CA LEU A 51 -7.70 -9.01 -4.09
C LEU A 51 -6.75 -9.37 -2.94
N VAL A 52 -6.56 -10.66 -2.65
CA VAL A 52 -5.63 -11.13 -1.62
C VAL A 52 -4.19 -10.75 -1.97
N ILE A 53 -3.75 -10.97 -3.21
CA ILE A 53 -2.40 -10.64 -3.67
C ILE A 53 -2.13 -9.14 -3.55
N MET A 54 -3.06 -8.29 -3.97
CA MET A 54 -2.91 -6.83 -3.85
C MET A 54 -2.75 -6.39 -2.40
N ASN A 55 -3.53 -6.96 -1.48
CA ASN A 55 -3.42 -6.67 -0.06
C ASN A 55 -2.11 -7.19 0.54
N LEU A 56 -1.68 -8.39 0.14
CA LEU A 56 -0.45 -9.00 0.62
C LEU A 56 0.78 -8.19 0.18
N GLU A 57 0.82 -7.73 -1.07
CA GLU A 57 1.91 -6.89 -1.56
C GLU A 57 2.04 -5.60 -0.74
N LYS A 58 0.91 -4.95 -0.43
CA LYS A 58 0.90 -3.77 0.43
C LYS A 58 1.47 -4.08 1.81
N ILE A 59 1.00 -5.14 2.46
CA ILE A 59 1.45 -5.52 3.80
C ILE A 59 2.96 -5.82 3.79
N LEU A 60 3.43 -6.56 2.79
CA LEU A 60 4.85 -6.88 2.64
C LEU A 60 5.67 -5.61 2.44
N ARG A 61 5.25 -4.70 1.56
CA ARG A 61 5.94 -3.43 1.32
C ARG A 61 6.03 -2.59 2.60
N ASP A 62 4.92 -2.40 3.29
CA ASP A 62 4.85 -1.57 4.50
C ASP A 62 5.69 -2.17 5.64
N THR A 63 5.60 -3.48 5.82
CA THR A 63 6.34 -4.20 6.87
C THR A 63 7.83 -4.27 6.57
N PHE A 64 8.19 -4.57 5.32
CA PHE A 64 9.58 -4.62 4.86
C PHE A 64 10.21 -3.23 5.00
N LEU A 65 9.62 -2.17 4.45
CA LEU A 65 10.17 -0.81 4.57
C LEU A 65 10.34 -0.39 6.04
N SER A 66 9.36 -0.69 6.89
CA SER A 66 9.45 -0.39 8.33
C SER A 66 10.57 -1.16 9.03
N PHE A 67 10.76 -2.43 8.69
CA PHE A 67 11.87 -3.25 9.18
C PHE A 67 13.22 -2.65 8.75
N PHE A 68 13.41 -2.38 7.46
CA PHE A 68 14.66 -1.81 6.94
C PHE A 68 14.97 -0.45 7.55
N HIS A 69 13.96 0.43 7.65
CA HIS A 69 14.14 1.75 8.27
C HIS A 69 14.60 1.63 9.74
N ARG A 70 14.03 0.68 10.49
CA ARG A 70 14.45 0.40 11.88
C ARG A 70 15.89 -0.11 11.94
N GLN A 71 16.28 -0.99 11.04
CA GLN A 71 17.65 -1.53 10.98
C GLN A 71 18.68 -0.44 10.68
N VAL A 72 18.41 0.42 9.69
CA VAL A 72 19.27 1.57 9.36
C VAL A 72 19.42 2.50 10.56
N LYS A 73 18.30 2.91 11.20
CA LYS A 73 18.35 3.74 12.41
C LYS A 73 19.10 3.10 13.58
N LYS A 74 19.09 1.76 13.68
CA LYS A 74 19.87 1.06 14.70
C LYS A 74 21.37 1.16 14.38
N PHE A 75 21.74 0.98 13.12
CA PHE A 75 23.12 1.11 12.67
C PHE A 75 23.67 2.53 12.87
N GLU A 76 22.92 3.55 12.43
CA GLU A 76 23.29 4.97 12.64
C GLU A 76 23.54 5.29 14.13
N ARG A 77 22.66 4.81 15.02
CA ARG A 77 22.84 5.01 16.47
C ARG A 77 24.09 4.31 17.01
N LEU A 78 24.36 3.08 16.58
CA LEU A 78 25.55 2.34 16.99
C LEU A 78 26.84 3.04 16.51
N PHE A 79 26.80 3.61 15.32
CA PHE A 79 27.88 4.43 14.78
C PHE A 79 28.06 5.69 15.64
N SER A 80 27.01 6.50 15.85
CA SER A 80 27.12 7.71 16.69
C SER A 80 27.66 7.40 18.10
N ILE A 81 27.21 6.32 18.74
CA ILE A 81 27.71 5.89 20.06
C ILE A 81 29.19 5.53 19.99
N SER A 82 29.60 4.73 19.00
CA SER A 82 31.00 4.33 18.83
C SER A 82 31.92 5.55 18.61
N TYR A 83 31.49 6.52 17.79
CA TYR A 83 32.23 7.76 17.58
C TYR A 83 32.32 8.57 18.88
N THR A 84 31.21 8.71 19.61
CA THR A 84 31.22 9.43 20.88
C THR A 84 32.14 8.76 21.90
N LEU A 85 32.20 7.43 21.98
CA LEU A 85 33.15 6.71 22.85
C LEU A 85 34.61 6.76 22.39
N THR A 86 34.87 6.95 21.10
CA THR A 86 36.23 6.98 20.54
C THR A 86 36.85 8.38 20.63
N PHE A 87 36.02 9.42 20.63
CA PHE A 87 36.44 10.82 20.59
C PHE A 87 36.04 11.65 21.84
N ALA A 88 35.45 11.02 22.87
CA ALA A 88 35.27 11.58 24.21
C ALA A 88 36.38 11.12 25.15
#